data_AF-A0A8T3Y5S2-F1
#
_entry.id   AF-A0A8T3Y5S2-F1
#
_cell.length_a   1.000
_cell.length_b   1.000
_cell.length_c   1.000
_cell.angle_alpha   90.00
_cell.angle_beta   90.00
_cell.angle_gamma   90.00
#
_symmetry.space_group_name_H-M   'P 1'
#
loop_
_entity.id
_entity.type
_entity.pdbx_description
1 polymer ?
#
loop_
_entity_poly.entity_id
_entity_poly.type
_entity_poly.pdbx_seq_one_letter_code
_entity_poly.pdbx_strand_id
1 'polypeptide(L)'
;MSVRLTTVFIIFVLSTLAAAHEEEIQQISPDHLHIKGYDVTFNRVPLRVGQEIELSVLVRDEQDTPTTNLDVQGQILDPSVNKELFYSGTRESPPGTYTFLWTPSYAGDYVAQFVFHTEATEIIQPSFAITVTDPRSTYVLVGSIISGLLIAGAGIWLARPQKRKKFQWTPLLTGTGLGALIIIGGYSVSNYYSQGGDKGFVVCGPDGCQLALHIHSQLDIFSCGKRIDLPLEAGDLNKQHTHKERNRLHYHALIKTDPTGTQLLEPEKLRIGELFDYLQMPFTPTCLGQHCNTCDGKPAHTTMTVNGVPNNQLSDYVWKDGDRITIEFR
;
A
#
# COMPACT_ATOMS: atom_id res chain seq x y z
N MET A 1 -21.12 -3.59 46.22
CA MET A 1 -20.26 -4.54 45.47
C MET A 1 -20.28 -4.33 43.94
N SER A 2 -21.24 -3.58 43.35
CA SER A 2 -21.27 -3.35 41.89
C SER A 2 -20.20 -2.35 41.38
N VAL A 3 -19.79 -1.37 42.19
CA VAL A 3 -18.81 -0.35 41.77
C VAL A 3 -17.44 -0.93 41.39
N ARG A 4 -17.01 -2.04 42.01
CA ARG A 4 -15.69 -2.64 41.75
C ARG A 4 -15.59 -3.33 40.38
N LEU A 5 -16.68 -3.84 39.84
CA LEU A 5 -16.63 -4.58 38.56
C LEU A 5 -16.54 -3.61 37.37
N THR A 6 -17.26 -2.49 37.43
CA THR A 6 -17.28 -1.48 36.36
C THR A 6 -15.91 -0.82 36.22
N THR A 7 -15.25 -0.50 37.34
CA THR A 7 -13.90 0.09 37.32
C THR A 7 -12.86 -0.86 36.72
N VAL A 8 -12.91 -2.16 37.06
CA VAL A 8 -11.99 -3.15 36.48
C VAL A 8 -12.21 -3.32 34.98
N PHE A 9 -13.46 -3.32 34.53
CA PHE A 9 -13.77 -3.40 33.09
C PHE A 9 -13.27 -2.16 32.33
N ILE A 10 -13.51 -0.96 32.86
CA ILE A 10 -13.01 0.28 32.26
C ILE A 10 -11.48 0.29 32.21
N ILE A 11 -10.79 -0.12 33.28
CA ILE A 11 -9.33 -0.21 33.29
C ILE A 11 -8.84 -1.20 32.23
N PHE A 12 -9.49 -2.36 32.08
CA PHE A 12 -9.12 -3.35 31.08
C PHE A 12 -9.33 -2.87 29.63
N VAL A 13 -10.45 -2.18 29.37
CA VAL A 13 -10.71 -1.57 28.05
C VAL A 13 -9.70 -0.45 27.77
N LEU A 14 -9.41 0.40 28.75
CA LEU A 14 -8.41 1.46 28.60
C LEU A 14 -6.99 0.91 28.45
N SER A 15 -6.63 -0.19 29.13
CA SER A 15 -5.31 -0.81 28.98
C SER A 15 -5.13 -1.52 27.64
N THR A 16 -6.21 -2.11 27.08
CA THR A 16 -6.16 -2.70 25.74
C THR A 16 -6.09 -1.63 24.65
N LEU A 17 -6.81 -0.51 24.81
CA LEU A 17 -6.67 0.66 23.95
C LEU A 17 -5.28 1.30 24.07
N ALA A 18 -4.73 1.39 25.28
CA ALA A 18 -3.38 1.89 25.51
C ALA A 18 -2.33 0.97 24.88
N ALA A 19 -2.43 -0.35 25.05
CA ALA A 19 -1.52 -1.31 24.42
C ALA A 19 -1.57 -1.27 22.90
N ALA A 20 -2.76 -1.10 22.31
CA ALA A 20 -2.91 -0.89 20.86
C ALA A 20 -2.28 0.42 20.38
N HIS A 21 -2.12 1.41 21.27
CA HIS A 21 -1.37 2.65 21.00
C HIS A 21 0.11 2.56 21.38
N GLU A 22 0.52 1.65 22.27
CA GLU A 22 1.90 1.59 22.79
C GLU A 22 2.85 0.82 21.86
N GLU A 23 2.32 -0.07 20.99
CA GLU A 23 3.07 -0.59 19.83
C GLU A 23 3.54 0.52 18.86
N GLU A 24 3.04 1.75 19.01
CA GLU A 24 3.36 2.91 18.18
C GLU A 24 4.67 3.62 18.58
N ILE A 25 5.26 3.30 19.75
CA ILE A 25 6.45 4.01 20.30
C ILE A 25 7.53 3.02 20.78
N GLN A 26 7.80 1.95 20.04
CA GLN A 26 9.12 1.35 20.15
C GLN A 26 10.07 2.15 19.27
N GLN A 27 11.08 2.79 19.86
CA GLN A 27 12.21 3.34 19.13
C GLN A 27 12.85 2.19 18.35
N ILE A 28 12.49 2.09 17.07
CA ILE A 28 13.04 1.05 16.22
C ILE A 28 14.48 1.45 15.92
N SER A 29 15.43 0.68 16.43
CA SER A 29 16.84 0.91 16.15
C SER A 29 17.05 0.92 14.63
N PRO A 30 17.83 1.85 14.09
CA PRO A 30 18.18 1.82 12.67
C PRO A 30 18.91 0.51 12.33
N ASP A 31 18.70 0.04 11.11
CA ASP A 31 19.47 -1.09 10.58
C ASP A 31 20.78 -0.57 10.00
N HIS A 32 21.89 -1.15 10.42
CA HIS A 32 23.21 -0.83 9.89
C HIS A 32 23.73 -2.00 9.05
N LEU A 33 24.23 -1.68 7.86
CA LEU A 33 24.70 -2.65 6.90
C LEU A 33 26.00 -2.15 6.25
N HIS A 34 27.08 -2.90 6.46
CA HIS A 34 28.37 -2.61 5.83
C HIS A 34 28.49 -3.42 4.53
N ILE A 35 28.59 -2.74 3.38
CA ILE A 35 28.74 -3.38 2.07
C ILE A 35 29.76 -2.62 1.23
N LYS A 36 30.80 -3.33 0.76
CA LYS A 36 31.77 -2.83 -0.22
C LYS A 36 32.39 -1.47 0.14
N GLY A 37 32.74 -1.28 1.41
CA GLY A 37 33.34 -0.04 1.91
C GLY A 37 32.35 1.08 2.22
N TYR A 38 31.04 0.80 2.17
CA TYR A 38 29.99 1.74 2.58
C TYR A 38 29.27 1.25 3.84
N ASP A 39 29.02 2.16 4.76
CA ASP A 39 28.12 1.98 5.89
C ASP A 39 26.76 2.58 5.53
N VAL A 40 25.77 1.71 5.35
CA VAL A 40 24.39 2.08 5.01
C VAL A 40 23.53 1.94 6.25
N THR A 41 22.87 3.02 6.64
CA THR A 41 21.97 3.08 7.79
C THR A 41 20.55 3.36 7.33
N PHE A 42 19.64 2.41 7.50
CA PHE A 42 18.23 2.57 7.17
C PHE A 42 17.45 3.12 8.36
N ASN A 43 16.77 4.25 8.14
CA ASN A 43 15.94 4.86 9.16
C ASN A 43 14.56 4.19 9.19
N ARG A 44 14.31 3.37 10.19
CA ARG A 44 13.03 2.66 10.32
C ARG A 44 11.94 3.62 10.78
N VAL A 45 10.83 3.59 10.06
CA VAL A 45 9.61 4.33 10.39
C VAL A 45 8.42 3.36 10.40
N PRO A 46 7.42 3.57 11.28
CA PRO A 46 6.19 2.77 11.25
C PRO A 46 5.49 2.88 9.89
N LEU A 47 5.15 1.74 9.28
CA LEU A 47 4.51 1.71 7.97
C LEU A 47 3.03 1.36 8.06
N ARG A 48 2.20 2.15 7.39
CA ARG A 48 0.73 2.01 7.40
C ARG A 48 0.15 2.08 6.01
N VAL A 49 -0.82 1.21 5.75
CA VAL A 49 -1.58 1.21 4.49
C VAL A 49 -2.18 2.59 4.21
N GLY A 50 -1.98 3.09 2.98
CA GLY A 50 -2.55 4.34 2.49
C GLY A 50 -1.88 5.61 3.00
N GLN A 51 -0.85 5.51 3.83
CA GLN A 51 -0.05 6.65 4.28
C GLN A 51 1.15 6.85 3.35
N GLU A 52 1.38 8.08 2.86
CA GLU A 52 2.62 8.40 2.15
C GLU A 52 3.77 8.48 3.17
N ILE A 53 4.82 7.70 2.92
CA ILE A 53 5.91 7.52 3.88
C ILE A 53 7.24 7.77 3.18
N GLU A 54 8.12 8.42 3.92
CA GLU A 54 9.47 8.71 3.54
C GLU A 54 10.42 7.59 3.99
N LEU A 55 11.00 6.87 3.04
CA LEU A 55 12.00 5.83 3.29
C LEU A 55 13.39 6.38 2.96
N SER A 56 14.28 6.36 3.94
CA SER A 56 15.61 6.97 3.80
C SER A 56 16.74 6.03 4.22
N VAL A 57 17.85 6.09 3.49
CA VAL A 57 19.14 5.51 3.88
C VAL A 57 20.19 6.60 3.99
N LEU A 58 20.96 6.57 5.07
CA LEU A 58 22.20 7.34 5.21
C LEU A 58 23.37 6.47 4.75
N VAL A 59 24.17 6.99 3.82
CA VAL A 59 25.33 6.30 3.27
C VAL A 59 26.59 7.04 3.68
N ARG A 60 27.55 6.30 4.23
CA ARG A 60 28.86 6.81 4.61
C ARG A 60 29.97 5.92 4.05
N ASP A 61 31.14 6.50 3.85
CA ASP A 61 32.36 5.73 3.54
C ASP A 61 33.00 5.13 4.79
N GLU A 62 34.10 4.38 4.61
CA GLU A 62 34.88 3.78 5.70
C GLU A 62 35.49 4.82 6.67
N GLN A 63 35.49 6.10 6.32
CA GLN A 63 35.95 7.21 7.16
C GLN A 63 34.79 7.92 7.87
N ASP A 64 33.59 7.32 7.87
CA ASP A 64 32.35 7.86 8.46
C ASP A 64 31.88 9.18 7.82
N THR A 65 32.33 9.47 6.59
CA THR A 65 31.96 10.69 5.84
C THR A 65 30.74 10.41 4.95
N PRO A 66 29.70 11.28 4.96
CA PRO A 66 28.53 11.10 4.10
C PRO A 66 28.89 11.08 2.60
N THR A 67 28.46 10.03 1.89
CA THR A 67 28.72 9.89 0.45
C THR A 67 27.61 10.54 -0.36
N THR A 68 27.93 11.60 -1.09
CA THR A 68 26.97 12.47 -1.80
C THR A 68 26.95 12.24 -3.31
N ASN A 69 25.93 12.76 -3.99
CA ASN A 69 25.79 12.74 -5.46
C ASN A 69 25.78 11.33 -6.08
N LEU A 70 25.34 10.32 -5.34
CA LEU A 70 25.13 8.98 -5.88
C LEU A 70 23.83 8.93 -6.68
N ASP A 71 23.82 8.17 -7.78
CA ASP A 71 22.59 7.80 -8.47
C ASP A 71 21.96 6.61 -7.72
N VAL A 72 20.92 6.91 -6.94
CA VAL A 72 20.25 5.94 -6.07
C VAL A 72 18.79 5.82 -6.43
N GLN A 73 18.34 4.58 -6.61
CA GLN A 73 16.95 4.22 -6.84
C GLN A 73 16.40 3.47 -5.65
N GLY A 74 15.16 3.78 -5.26
CA GLY A 74 14.42 3.06 -4.25
C GLY A 74 13.49 2.03 -4.88
N GLN A 75 13.42 0.83 -4.33
CA GLN A 75 12.55 -0.25 -4.76
C GLN A 75 11.84 -0.88 -3.57
N ILE A 76 10.60 -1.33 -3.79
CA ILE A 76 9.87 -2.17 -2.85
C ILE A 76 9.60 -3.52 -3.50
N LEU A 77 10.04 -4.57 -2.82
CA LEU A 77 9.84 -5.96 -3.23
C LEU A 77 8.88 -6.64 -2.28
N ASP A 78 7.97 -7.45 -2.82
CA ASP A 78 7.19 -8.41 -2.04
C ASP A 78 7.88 -9.79 -2.10
N PRO A 79 8.46 -10.28 -0.99
CA PRO A 79 9.21 -11.52 -0.97
C PRO A 79 8.33 -12.76 -1.18
N SER A 80 7.02 -12.68 -0.91
CA SER A 80 6.10 -13.81 -1.08
C SER A 80 5.89 -14.18 -2.55
N VAL A 81 6.01 -13.19 -3.43
CA VAL A 81 5.83 -13.30 -4.88
C VAL A 81 7.11 -12.96 -5.66
N ASN A 82 8.20 -12.65 -4.96
CA ASN A 82 9.49 -12.24 -5.54
C ASN A 82 9.34 -11.17 -6.64
N LYS A 83 8.52 -10.13 -6.37
CA LYS A 83 8.12 -9.14 -7.37
C LYS A 83 8.40 -7.72 -6.91
N GLU A 84 8.91 -6.90 -7.81
CA GLU A 84 8.99 -5.45 -7.63
C GLU A 84 7.60 -4.83 -7.74
N LEU A 85 7.13 -4.30 -6.61
CA LEU A 85 5.85 -3.61 -6.52
C LEU A 85 5.98 -2.13 -6.88
N PHE A 86 7.09 -1.51 -6.50
CA PHE A 86 7.29 -0.07 -6.63
C PHE A 86 8.77 0.23 -6.91
N TYR A 87 9.00 1.26 -7.73
CA TYR A 87 10.32 1.83 -7.93
C TYR A 87 10.19 3.36 -8.01
N SER A 88 11.20 4.08 -7.52
CA SER A 88 11.27 5.53 -7.58
C SER A 88 12.73 5.99 -7.61
N GLY A 89 12.99 7.13 -8.24
CA GLY A 89 14.22 7.86 -8.00
C GLY A 89 14.27 8.32 -6.54
N THR A 90 15.47 8.50 -6.01
CA THR A 90 15.64 9.11 -4.68
C THR A 90 15.97 10.59 -4.79
N ARG A 91 15.72 11.31 -3.70
CA ARG A 91 16.21 12.67 -3.48
C ARG A 91 17.26 12.62 -2.39
N GLU A 92 18.39 13.28 -2.62
CA GLU A 92 19.40 13.48 -1.59
C GLU A 92 19.06 14.73 -0.75
N SER A 93 18.81 14.54 0.56
CA SER A 93 18.64 15.62 1.54
C SER A 93 18.42 15.04 2.94
N PRO A 94 19.32 15.26 3.93
CA PRO A 94 20.61 15.97 3.89
C PRO A 94 21.72 15.23 3.12
N PRO A 95 22.94 15.79 2.98
CA PRO A 95 24.05 15.12 2.29
C PRO A 95 24.28 13.67 2.74
N GLY A 96 24.38 12.77 1.77
CA GLY A 96 24.51 11.32 1.95
C GLY A 96 23.24 10.60 2.42
N THR A 97 22.13 11.32 2.61
CA THR A 97 20.83 10.71 2.91
C THR A 97 19.97 10.67 1.65
N TYR A 98 19.65 9.46 1.19
CA TYR A 98 18.86 9.22 -0.01
C TYR A 98 17.49 8.73 0.37
N THR A 99 16.50 9.38 -0.22
CA THR A 99 15.13 9.26 0.25
C THR A 99 14.15 9.09 -0.89
N PHE A 100 13.18 8.19 -0.76
CA PHE A 100 12.05 8.09 -1.69
C PHE A 100 10.72 8.01 -0.93
N LEU A 101 9.64 8.43 -1.59
CA LEU A 101 8.29 8.38 -1.04
C LEU A 101 7.59 7.11 -1.55
N TRP A 102 6.89 6.43 -0.66
CA TRP A 102 6.06 5.28 -1.00
C TRP A 102 4.76 5.29 -0.21
N THR A 103 3.66 4.96 -0.88
CA THR A 103 2.34 4.79 -0.25
C THR A 103 1.93 3.32 -0.39
N PRO A 104 2.07 2.49 0.64
CA PRO A 104 1.72 1.08 0.55
C PRO A 104 0.21 0.91 0.43
N SER A 105 -0.24 0.17 -0.58
CA SER A 105 -1.66 -0.17 -0.74
C SER A 105 -2.14 -1.30 0.17
N TYR A 106 -1.21 -2.11 0.68
CA TYR A 106 -1.54 -3.32 1.44
C TYR A 106 -0.60 -3.55 2.61
N ALA A 107 -1.10 -4.26 3.62
CA ALA A 107 -0.29 -4.73 4.74
C ALA A 107 0.51 -5.99 4.38
N GLY A 108 1.54 -6.26 5.17
CA GLY A 108 2.38 -7.43 5.06
C GLY A 108 3.87 -7.09 5.15
N ASP A 109 4.68 -8.11 4.93
CA ASP A 109 6.14 -7.98 4.94
C ASP A 109 6.67 -7.69 3.53
N TYR A 110 7.61 -6.75 3.47
CA TYR A 110 8.23 -6.29 2.24
C TYR A 110 9.73 -6.12 2.45
N VAL A 111 10.42 -5.83 1.35
CA VAL A 111 11.84 -5.44 1.35
C VAL A 111 11.97 -4.07 0.70
N ALA A 112 12.47 -3.08 1.44
CA ALA A 112 12.97 -1.84 0.87
C ALA A 112 14.39 -2.09 0.36
N GLN A 113 14.60 -1.95 -0.94
CA GLN A 113 15.90 -2.08 -1.57
C GLN A 113 16.34 -0.73 -2.13
N PHE A 114 17.60 -0.36 -1.90
CA PHE A 114 18.20 0.85 -2.48
C PHE A 114 19.26 0.41 -3.47
N VAL A 115 19.13 0.79 -4.75
CA VAL A 115 20.05 0.41 -5.82
C VAL A 115 20.97 1.59 -6.11
N PHE A 116 22.26 1.43 -5.82
CA PHE A 116 23.29 2.43 -6.03
C PHE A 116 24.01 2.15 -7.33
N HIS A 117 24.07 3.15 -8.21
CA HIS A 117 24.91 3.13 -9.40
C HIS A 117 26.17 3.95 -9.13
N THR A 118 27.32 3.26 -9.07
CA THR A 118 28.63 3.91 -8.91
C THR A 118 29.28 4.19 -10.27
N GLU A 119 30.23 5.13 -10.32
CA GLU A 119 30.99 5.45 -11.53
C GLU A 119 31.76 4.24 -12.10
N ALA A 120 32.11 3.27 -11.23
CA ALA A 120 32.85 2.06 -11.58
C ALA A 120 31.98 0.96 -12.22
N THR A 121 30.74 1.25 -12.63
CA THR A 121 29.72 0.28 -13.12
C THR A 121 29.29 -0.76 -12.08
N GLU A 122 29.75 -0.64 -10.85
CA GLU A 122 29.38 -1.53 -9.76
C GLU A 122 28.01 -1.13 -9.19
N ILE A 123 27.13 -2.11 -9.04
CA ILE A 123 25.81 -1.94 -8.44
C ILE A 123 25.86 -2.47 -7.00
N ILE A 124 25.40 -1.65 -6.07
CA ILE A 124 25.22 -2.03 -4.65
C ILE A 124 23.72 -2.02 -4.36
N GLN A 125 23.22 -3.03 -3.63
CA GLN A 125 21.79 -3.23 -3.42
C GLN A 125 21.45 -3.64 -1.97
N PRO A 126 21.70 -2.79 -0.95
CA PRO A 126 21.25 -3.07 0.40
C PRO A 126 19.72 -3.23 0.44
N SER A 127 19.29 -4.21 1.23
CA SER A 127 17.89 -4.61 1.36
C SER A 127 17.50 -4.65 2.83
N PHE A 128 16.38 -4.04 3.16
CA PHE A 128 15.89 -3.88 4.53
C PHE A 128 14.48 -4.47 4.64
N ALA A 129 14.29 -5.41 5.57
CA ALA A 129 12.98 -5.99 5.85
C ALA A 129 12.09 -4.95 6.54
N ILE A 130 10.91 -4.70 5.97
CA ILE A 130 9.93 -3.76 6.49
C ILE A 130 8.57 -4.43 6.60
N THR A 131 7.74 -4.00 7.57
CA THR A 131 6.39 -4.52 7.76
C THR A 131 5.40 -3.38 7.68
N VAL A 132 4.42 -3.49 6.80
CA VAL A 132 3.31 -2.55 6.68
C VAL A 132 2.13 -3.09 7.47
N THR A 133 1.55 -2.24 8.33
CA THR A 133 0.38 -2.56 9.13
C THR A 133 -0.87 -1.94 8.54
N ASP A 134 -2.01 -2.62 8.70
CA ASP A 134 -3.32 -2.05 8.37
C ASP A 134 -4.04 -1.66 9.68
N PRO A 135 -4.27 -0.37 9.95
CA PRO A 135 -4.95 0.06 11.16
C PRO A 135 -6.39 -0.51 11.26
N ARG A 136 -7.03 -0.85 10.13
CA ARG A 136 -8.34 -1.52 10.11
C ARG A 136 -8.29 -2.86 10.84
N SER A 137 -7.18 -3.61 10.71
CA SER A 137 -7.00 -4.88 11.42
C SER A 137 -7.11 -4.70 12.93
N THR A 138 -6.35 -3.73 13.48
CA THR A 138 -6.35 -3.41 14.90
C THR A 138 -7.71 -2.94 15.38
N TYR A 139 -8.36 -2.02 14.64
CA TYR A 139 -9.68 -1.50 15.02
C TYR A 139 -10.76 -2.59 15.03
N VAL A 140 -10.75 -3.50 14.03
CA VAL A 140 -11.69 -4.63 13.97
C VAL A 140 -11.48 -5.56 15.16
N LEU A 141 -10.23 -5.92 15.49
CA LEU A 141 -9.94 -6.81 16.61
C LEU A 141 -10.39 -6.21 17.94
N VAL A 142 -9.96 -4.98 18.23
CA VAL A 142 -10.30 -4.27 19.47
C VAL A 142 -11.80 -4.07 19.58
N GLY A 143 -12.46 -3.62 18.51
CA GLY A 143 -13.90 -3.44 18.44
C GLY A 143 -14.67 -4.74 18.72
N SER A 144 -14.23 -5.87 18.16
CA SER A 144 -14.83 -7.18 18.39
C SER A 144 -14.60 -7.70 19.81
N ILE A 145 -13.42 -7.46 20.41
CA ILE A 145 -13.16 -7.80 21.82
C ILE A 145 -14.10 -7.02 22.74
N ILE A 146 -14.19 -5.70 22.58
CA ILE A 146 -15.07 -4.86 23.40
C ILE A 146 -16.53 -5.31 23.25
N SER A 147 -16.99 -5.49 22.01
CA SER A 147 -18.38 -5.91 21.73
C SER A 147 -18.69 -7.30 22.29
N GLY A 148 -17.79 -8.26 22.12
CA GLY A 148 -17.94 -9.61 22.64
C GLY A 148 -18.01 -9.64 24.16
N LEU A 149 -17.16 -8.87 24.84
CA LEU A 149 -17.18 -8.75 26.30
C LEU A 149 -18.45 -8.06 26.82
N LEU A 150 -18.97 -7.04 26.14
CA LEU A 150 -20.22 -6.38 26.51
C LEU A 150 -21.41 -7.35 26.42
N ILE A 151 -21.49 -8.16 25.36
CA ILE A 151 -22.56 -9.14 25.16
C ILE A 151 -22.47 -10.27 26.20
N ALA A 152 -21.26 -10.77 26.47
CA ALA A 152 -21.04 -11.75 27.54
C ALA A 152 -21.43 -11.18 28.90
N GLY A 153 -21.04 -9.93 29.20
CA GLY A 153 -21.40 -9.22 30.42
C GLY A 153 -22.92 -9.05 30.59
N ALA A 154 -23.64 -8.72 29.52
CA ALA A 154 -25.09 -8.64 29.51
C ALA A 154 -25.74 -10.01 29.77
N GLY A 155 -25.24 -11.08 29.15
CA GLY A 155 -25.69 -12.45 29.41
C GLY A 155 -25.52 -12.87 30.88
N ILE A 156 -24.34 -12.58 31.46
CA ILE A 156 -24.05 -12.83 32.88
C ILE A 156 -24.99 -12.01 33.77
N TRP A 157 -25.23 -10.74 33.46
CA TRP A 157 -26.10 -9.87 34.23
C TRP A 157 -27.56 -10.37 34.22
N LEU A 158 -28.08 -10.77 33.06
CA LEU A 158 -29.42 -11.32 32.90
C LEU A 158 -29.58 -12.69 33.56
N ALA A 159 -28.52 -13.49 33.63
CA ALA A 159 -28.53 -14.79 34.31
C ALA A 159 -28.59 -14.69 35.84
N ARG A 160 -28.30 -13.51 36.43
CA ARG A 160 -28.27 -13.35 37.89
C ARG A 160 -29.62 -13.69 38.52
N PRO A 161 -29.62 -14.44 39.63
CA PRO A 161 -30.85 -14.79 40.32
C PRO A 161 -31.51 -13.53 40.86
N GLN A 162 -32.67 -13.17 40.32
CA GLN A 162 -33.54 -12.17 40.93
C GLN A 162 -34.20 -12.79 42.17
N LYS A 163 -34.56 -11.98 43.18
CA LYS A 163 -34.94 -12.38 44.56
C LYS A 163 -35.99 -13.50 44.72
N ARG A 164 -36.57 -14.06 43.66
CA ARG A 164 -37.50 -15.20 43.66
C ARG A 164 -37.36 -16.19 42.47
N LYS A 165 -36.35 -16.04 41.60
CA LYS A 165 -36.19 -16.89 40.40
C LYS A 165 -34.89 -17.70 40.45
N LYS A 166 -34.93 -18.95 39.98
CA LYS A 166 -33.74 -19.78 39.79
C LYS A 166 -32.81 -19.15 38.75
N PHE A 167 -31.52 -19.44 38.88
CA PHE A 167 -30.50 -19.06 37.91
C PHE A 167 -30.91 -19.50 36.50
N GLN A 168 -30.84 -18.58 35.54
CA GLN A 168 -31.21 -18.87 34.15
C GLN A 168 -29.94 -19.12 33.33
N TRP A 169 -29.69 -20.38 32.99
CA TRP A 169 -28.53 -20.77 32.19
C TRP A 169 -28.61 -20.26 30.75
N THR A 170 -29.81 -20.14 30.19
CA THR A 170 -30.02 -19.71 28.80
C THR A 170 -29.38 -18.35 28.48
N PRO A 171 -29.68 -17.24 29.18
CA PRO A 171 -29.05 -15.95 28.88
C PRO A 171 -27.54 -15.95 29.10
N LEU A 172 -27.03 -16.73 30.06
CA LEU A 172 -25.59 -16.89 30.23
C LEU A 172 -24.97 -17.53 28.99
N LEU A 173 -25.44 -18.72 28.60
CA LEU A 173 -24.90 -19.47 27.47
C LEU A 173 -25.06 -18.71 26.15
N THR A 174 -26.20 -18.06 25.93
CA THR A 174 -26.43 -17.24 24.74
C THR A 174 -25.50 -16.04 24.71
N GLY A 175 -25.34 -15.31 25.83
CA GLY A 175 -24.46 -14.14 25.88
C GLY A 175 -22.99 -14.50 25.72
N THR A 176 -22.51 -15.53 26.42
CA THR A 176 -21.11 -15.96 26.29
C THR A 176 -20.82 -16.58 24.93
N GLY A 177 -21.74 -17.38 24.39
CA GLY A 177 -21.63 -17.97 23.06
C GLY A 177 -21.58 -16.92 21.95
N LEU A 178 -22.51 -15.96 21.95
CA LEU A 178 -22.53 -14.88 20.96
C LEU A 178 -21.32 -13.96 21.11
N GLY A 179 -20.91 -13.66 22.35
CA GLY A 179 -19.70 -12.88 22.62
C GLY A 179 -18.44 -13.55 22.05
N ALA A 180 -18.29 -14.86 22.24
CA ALA A 180 -17.18 -15.62 21.67
C ALA A 180 -17.20 -15.63 20.13
N LEU A 181 -18.37 -15.80 19.51
CA LEU A 181 -18.50 -15.77 18.05
C LEU A 181 -18.08 -14.43 17.45
N ILE A 182 -18.41 -13.31 18.09
CA ILE A 182 -18.01 -11.97 17.64
C ILE A 182 -16.49 -11.79 17.72
N ILE A 183 -15.86 -12.27 18.80
CA ILE A 183 -14.39 -12.20 18.96
C ILE A 183 -13.70 -13.05 17.90
N ILE A 184 -14.17 -14.29 17.66
CA ILE A 184 -13.61 -15.18 16.63
C ILE A 184 -13.78 -14.58 15.23
N GLY A 185 -14.97 -14.07 14.90
CA GLY A 185 -15.22 -13.40 13.63
C GLY A 185 -14.35 -12.16 13.45
N GLY A 186 -14.22 -11.34 14.49
CA GLY A 186 -13.32 -10.18 14.51
C GLY A 186 -11.86 -10.54 14.31
N TYR A 187 -11.37 -11.58 14.99
CA TYR A 187 -10.02 -12.10 14.80
C TYR A 187 -9.80 -12.56 13.35
N SER A 188 -10.75 -13.29 12.77
CA SER A 188 -10.66 -13.74 11.38
C SER A 188 -10.54 -12.57 10.39
N VAL A 189 -11.33 -11.52 10.58
CA VAL A 189 -11.30 -10.33 9.71
C VAL A 189 -10.04 -9.48 9.96
N SER A 190 -9.61 -9.34 11.21
CA SER A 190 -8.34 -8.70 11.57
C SER A 190 -7.16 -9.41 10.91
N ASN A 191 -7.10 -10.73 10.99
CA ASN A 191 -6.05 -11.52 10.36
C ASN A 191 -6.07 -11.40 8.82
N TYR A 192 -7.26 -11.32 8.21
CA TYR A 192 -7.39 -11.04 6.78
C TYR A 192 -6.73 -9.71 6.40
N TYR A 193 -7.02 -8.62 7.12
CA TYR A 193 -6.40 -7.32 6.85
C TYR A 193 -4.90 -7.28 7.16
N SER A 194 -4.43 -7.93 8.25
CA SER A 194 -3.01 -7.90 8.62
C SER A 194 -2.12 -8.64 7.62
N GLN A 195 -2.67 -9.62 6.90
CA GLN A 195 -1.96 -10.36 5.86
C GLN A 195 -2.06 -9.70 4.47
N GLY A 196 -2.63 -8.50 4.38
CA GLY A 196 -2.86 -7.83 3.11
C GLY A 196 -3.94 -8.52 2.28
N GLY A 197 -5.04 -8.95 2.88
CA GLY A 197 -6.13 -9.65 2.20
C GLY A 197 -6.73 -8.91 0.99
N ASP A 198 -6.49 -7.60 0.87
CA ASP A 198 -6.88 -6.78 -0.28
C ASP A 198 -5.90 -6.89 -1.47
N LYS A 199 -4.71 -7.52 -1.32
CA LYS A 199 -3.67 -7.71 -2.38
C LYS A 199 -4.16 -8.48 -3.61
N GLY A 200 -5.39 -8.98 -3.58
CA GLY A 200 -5.89 -9.93 -4.53
C GLY A 200 -5.55 -11.36 -4.15
N PHE A 201 -6.33 -12.30 -4.65
CA PHE A 201 -6.08 -13.72 -4.48
C PHE A 201 -6.08 -14.40 -5.84
N VAL A 202 -5.22 -15.40 -5.97
CA VAL A 202 -5.15 -16.24 -7.16
C VAL A 202 -6.20 -17.34 -7.05
N VAL A 203 -7.10 -17.42 -8.01
CA VAL A 203 -8.07 -18.50 -8.17
C VAL A 203 -7.68 -19.32 -9.38
N CYS A 204 -7.38 -20.60 -9.18
CA CYS A 204 -7.07 -21.52 -10.27
C CYS A 204 -8.25 -22.45 -10.55
N GLY A 205 -8.57 -22.61 -11.83
CA GLY A 205 -9.58 -23.54 -12.34
C GLY A 205 -9.10 -24.28 -13.59
N PRO A 206 -9.99 -25.03 -14.26
CA PRO A 206 -9.66 -25.76 -15.49
C PRO A 206 -9.10 -24.87 -16.61
N ASP A 207 -9.52 -23.61 -16.66
CA ASP A 207 -9.14 -22.64 -17.69
C ASP A 207 -7.88 -21.81 -17.34
N GLY A 208 -7.17 -22.19 -16.27
CA GLY A 208 -5.99 -21.51 -15.77
C GLY A 208 -6.24 -20.72 -14.48
N CYS A 209 -5.31 -19.84 -14.12
CA CYS A 209 -5.36 -19.05 -12.91
C CYS A 209 -5.71 -17.59 -13.21
N GLN A 210 -6.49 -16.98 -12.31
CA GLN A 210 -6.91 -15.60 -12.39
C GLN A 210 -6.58 -14.89 -11.08
N LEU A 211 -6.05 -13.68 -11.18
CA LEU A 211 -5.78 -12.80 -10.07
C LEU A 211 -6.90 -11.76 -9.98
N ALA A 212 -7.58 -11.70 -8.85
CA ALA A 212 -8.49 -10.60 -8.56
C ALA A 212 -7.67 -9.37 -8.18
N LEU A 213 -7.57 -8.38 -9.07
CA LEU A 213 -6.82 -7.15 -8.81
C LEU A 213 -7.77 -6.01 -8.47
N HIS A 214 -7.38 -5.19 -7.50
CA HIS A 214 -7.95 -3.88 -7.25
C HIS A 214 -6.82 -2.87 -7.11
N ILE A 215 -6.41 -2.27 -8.23
CA ILE A 215 -5.25 -1.37 -8.26
C ILE A 215 -5.65 0.07 -8.60
N HIS A 216 -4.90 1.03 -8.05
CA HIS A 216 -5.06 2.46 -8.28
C HIS A 216 -3.71 3.11 -8.63
N SER A 217 -3.71 4.09 -9.52
CA SER A 217 -2.55 4.96 -9.75
C SER A 217 -2.98 6.40 -9.93
N GLN A 218 -2.09 7.33 -9.58
CA GLN A 218 -2.30 8.75 -9.84
C GLN A 218 -1.80 9.08 -11.25
N LEU A 219 -2.60 9.82 -12.02
CA LEU A 219 -2.28 10.22 -13.39
C LEU A 219 -2.43 11.73 -13.56
N ASP A 220 -1.33 12.45 -13.58
CA ASP A 220 -1.29 13.87 -13.88
C ASP A 220 -0.96 14.10 -15.35
N ILE A 221 -1.85 14.80 -16.08
CA ILE A 221 -1.68 15.07 -17.51
C ILE A 221 -1.58 16.57 -17.72
N PHE A 222 -0.55 17.00 -18.45
CA PHE A 222 -0.35 18.39 -18.85
C PHE A 222 -0.14 18.48 -20.36
N SER A 223 -0.81 19.44 -21.00
CA SER A 223 -0.61 19.76 -22.41
C SER A 223 -0.43 21.25 -22.59
N CYS A 224 0.69 21.65 -23.19
CA CYS A 224 1.10 23.04 -23.38
C CYS A 224 1.00 23.86 -22.08
N GLY A 225 1.49 23.30 -20.97
CA GLY A 225 1.50 23.93 -19.64
C GLY A 225 0.15 23.97 -18.91
N LYS A 226 -0.92 23.40 -19.48
CA LYS A 226 -2.24 23.33 -18.85
C LYS A 226 -2.52 21.91 -18.37
N ARG A 227 -3.00 21.78 -17.14
CA ARG A 227 -3.46 20.48 -16.60
C ARG A 227 -4.74 20.06 -17.33
N ILE A 228 -4.79 18.80 -17.76
CA ILE A 228 -5.97 18.15 -18.30
C ILE A 228 -6.58 17.33 -17.17
N ASP A 229 -7.85 17.62 -16.84
CA ASP A 229 -8.62 16.80 -15.92
C ASP A 229 -9.36 15.72 -16.71
N LEU A 230 -9.14 14.46 -16.33
CA LEU A 230 -9.91 13.35 -16.86
C LEU A 230 -11.35 13.38 -16.33
N PRO A 231 -12.32 12.89 -17.13
CA PRO A 231 -13.69 12.67 -16.65
C PRO A 231 -13.71 11.72 -15.45
N LEU A 232 -14.74 11.83 -14.61
CA LEU A 232 -15.00 10.87 -13.53
C LEU A 232 -15.62 9.60 -14.12
N GLU A 233 -15.24 8.43 -13.59
CA GLU A 233 -15.87 7.14 -13.93
C GLU A 233 -16.05 6.87 -15.44
N ALA A 234 -15.09 7.29 -16.27
CA ALA A 234 -15.03 6.96 -17.68
C ALA A 234 -14.28 5.66 -17.91
N GLY A 235 -14.91 4.73 -18.64
CA GLY A 235 -14.38 3.41 -18.95
C GLY A 235 -15.43 2.31 -18.75
N ASP A 236 -15.10 1.09 -19.15
CA ASP A 236 -15.87 -0.10 -18.76
C ASP A 236 -15.47 -0.48 -17.33
N LEU A 237 -16.45 -0.67 -16.43
CA LEU A 237 -16.19 -1.05 -15.03
C LEU A 237 -15.51 -2.41 -14.90
N ASN A 238 -15.59 -3.26 -15.93
CA ASN A 238 -14.87 -4.54 -15.99
C ASN A 238 -13.48 -4.41 -16.66
N LYS A 239 -13.05 -3.17 -16.96
CA LYS A 239 -11.75 -2.82 -17.53
C LYS A 239 -11.16 -1.63 -16.79
N GLN A 240 -10.07 -1.08 -17.33
CA GLN A 240 -9.52 0.18 -16.84
C GLN A 240 -10.55 1.30 -16.98
N HIS A 241 -10.72 2.06 -15.90
CA HIS A 241 -11.55 3.24 -15.88
C HIS A 241 -10.96 4.28 -14.94
N THR A 242 -11.40 5.53 -15.05
CA THR A 242 -11.08 6.55 -14.06
C THR A 242 -11.89 6.30 -12.79
N HIS A 243 -11.31 6.49 -11.61
CA HIS A 243 -12.04 6.39 -10.35
C HIS A 243 -13.10 7.49 -10.21
N LYS A 244 -13.88 7.46 -9.12
CA LYS A 244 -14.72 8.57 -8.65
C LYS A 244 -13.92 9.84 -8.33
N GLU A 245 -12.60 9.72 -8.22
CA GLU A 245 -11.66 10.81 -8.02
C GLU A 245 -11.02 11.18 -9.36
N ARG A 246 -10.93 12.48 -9.66
CA ARG A 246 -10.28 12.94 -10.90
C ARG A 246 -8.83 12.48 -10.93
N ASN A 247 -8.35 12.13 -12.13
CA ASN A 247 -6.92 11.86 -12.36
C ASN A 247 -6.38 10.69 -11.51
N ARG A 248 -7.26 9.76 -11.12
CA ARG A 248 -6.90 8.51 -10.46
C ARG A 248 -7.37 7.35 -11.33
N LEU A 249 -6.44 6.57 -11.85
CA LEU A 249 -6.76 5.34 -12.56
C LEU A 249 -7.22 4.29 -11.57
N HIS A 250 -8.14 3.47 -12.02
CA HIS A 250 -8.70 2.39 -11.23
C HIS A 250 -8.94 1.17 -12.13
N TYR A 251 -8.57 0.02 -11.61
CA TYR A 251 -8.86 -1.27 -12.23
C TYR A 251 -9.34 -2.23 -11.15
N HIS A 252 -10.55 -2.74 -11.32
CA HIS A 252 -11.07 -3.85 -10.54
C HIS A 252 -11.53 -4.92 -11.55
N ALA A 253 -10.76 -5.99 -11.71
CA ALA A 253 -11.17 -7.13 -12.54
C ALA A 253 -10.27 -8.35 -12.31
N LEU A 254 -10.74 -9.49 -12.79
CA LEU A 254 -9.96 -10.71 -12.90
C LEU A 254 -9.01 -10.60 -14.11
N ILE A 255 -7.73 -10.82 -13.87
CA ILE A 255 -6.71 -10.88 -14.93
C ILE A 255 -6.06 -12.26 -14.92
N LYS A 256 -5.81 -12.83 -16.10
CA LYS A 256 -5.11 -14.12 -16.15
C LYS A 256 -3.69 -13.98 -15.62
N THR A 257 -3.26 -14.97 -14.85
CA THR A 257 -1.95 -15.01 -14.23
C THR A 257 -1.40 -16.43 -14.23
N ASP A 258 -0.10 -16.56 -14.01
CA ASP A 258 0.50 -17.84 -13.64
C ASP A 258 -0.01 -18.31 -12.24
N PRO A 259 0.20 -19.59 -11.86
CA PRO A 259 -0.29 -20.12 -10.59
C PRO A 259 0.22 -19.41 -9.34
N THR A 260 1.34 -18.70 -9.43
CA THR A 260 1.90 -17.97 -8.29
C THR A 260 1.40 -16.52 -8.19
N GLY A 261 0.64 -16.03 -9.17
CA GLY A 261 0.17 -14.63 -9.19
C GLY A 261 1.25 -13.61 -9.54
N THR A 262 2.43 -14.07 -9.94
CA THR A 262 3.62 -13.25 -10.13
C THR A 262 3.64 -12.58 -11.50
N GLN A 263 3.19 -13.32 -12.52
CA GLN A 263 3.22 -12.90 -13.92
C GLN A 263 1.80 -12.79 -14.48
N LEU A 264 1.44 -11.58 -14.88
CA LEU A 264 0.22 -11.33 -15.65
C LEU A 264 0.39 -11.92 -17.04
N LEU A 265 -0.59 -12.72 -17.47
CA LEU A 265 -0.63 -13.32 -18.81
C LEU A 265 -1.34 -12.41 -19.83
N GLU A 266 -2.00 -11.36 -19.36
CA GLU A 266 -2.72 -10.37 -20.18
C GLU A 266 -2.31 -8.92 -19.75
N PRO A 267 -1.00 -8.60 -19.68
CA PRO A 267 -0.52 -7.30 -19.18
C PRO A 267 -1.01 -6.11 -20.02
N GLU A 268 -1.39 -6.34 -21.27
CA GLU A 268 -2.00 -5.34 -22.15
C GLU A 268 -3.27 -4.72 -21.55
N LYS A 269 -4.01 -5.48 -20.73
CA LYS A 269 -5.20 -4.96 -20.02
C LYS A 269 -4.88 -3.89 -19.00
N LEU A 270 -3.61 -3.69 -18.64
CA LEU A 270 -3.11 -2.65 -17.73
C LEU A 270 -2.20 -1.65 -18.46
N ARG A 271 -2.18 -1.63 -19.79
CA ARG A 271 -1.48 -0.59 -20.54
C ARG A 271 -2.22 0.73 -20.41
N ILE A 272 -1.49 1.80 -20.10
CA ILE A 272 -2.08 3.14 -20.00
C ILE A 272 -2.70 3.60 -21.33
N GLY A 273 -2.19 3.13 -22.48
CA GLY A 273 -2.74 3.43 -23.80
C GLY A 273 -4.22 3.07 -23.95
N GLU A 274 -4.69 1.98 -23.32
CA GLU A 274 -6.09 1.55 -23.39
C GLU A 274 -7.07 2.61 -22.87
N LEU A 275 -6.68 3.35 -21.82
CA LEU A 275 -7.47 4.47 -21.32
C LEU A 275 -7.56 5.60 -22.35
N PHE A 276 -6.42 5.97 -22.93
CA PHE A 276 -6.34 7.05 -23.91
C PHE A 276 -7.11 6.71 -25.19
N ASP A 277 -7.04 5.46 -25.64
CA ASP A 277 -7.83 4.93 -26.75
C ASP A 277 -9.33 5.00 -26.46
N TYR A 278 -9.76 4.60 -25.26
CA TYR A 278 -11.15 4.71 -24.81
C TYR A 278 -11.63 6.16 -24.78
N LEU A 279 -10.80 7.07 -24.26
CA LEU A 279 -11.09 8.51 -24.20
C LEU A 279 -10.98 9.21 -25.56
N GLN A 280 -10.59 8.49 -26.62
CA GLN A 280 -10.32 9.03 -27.95
C GLN A 280 -9.30 10.18 -27.89
N MET A 281 -8.32 10.06 -27.00
CA MET A 281 -7.28 11.04 -26.76
C MET A 281 -5.96 10.50 -27.30
N PRO A 282 -5.43 11.03 -28.43
CA PRO A 282 -4.13 10.60 -28.95
C PRO A 282 -3.05 10.66 -27.87
N PHE A 283 -2.28 9.58 -27.71
CA PHE A 283 -1.14 9.52 -26.80
C PHE A 283 0.05 8.86 -27.51
N THR A 284 0.85 9.68 -28.17
CA THR A 284 2.03 9.27 -28.95
C THR A 284 3.22 10.17 -28.60
N PRO A 285 4.46 9.86 -29.05
CA PRO A 285 5.61 10.74 -28.81
C PRO A 285 5.42 12.18 -29.31
N THR A 286 4.53 12.40 -30.28
CA THR A 286 4.32 13.71 -30.93
C THR A 286 2.92 14.28 -30.71
N CYS A 287 2.02 13.57 -30.03
CA CYS A 287 0.66 14.04 -29.80
C CYS A 287 0.15 13.69 -28.40
N LEU A 288 -0.57 14.62 -27.78
CA LEU A 288 -1.34 14.42 -26.57
C LEU A 288 -2.69 15.15 -26.67
N GLY A 289 -3.77 14.38 -26.80
CA GLY A 289 -5.12 14.93 -26.99
C GLY A 289 -5.24 15.76 -28.26
N GLN A 290 -5.58 17.05 -28.12
CA GLN A 290 -5.79 17.95 -29.25
C GLN A 290 -4.49 18.57 -29.78
N HIS A 291 -3.37 18.39 -29.09
CA HIS A 291 -2.10 19.01 -29.44
C HIS A 291 -1.16 18.00 -30.10
N CYS A 292 -0.61 18.35 -31.26
CA CYS A 292 0.33 17.53 -32.02
C CYS A 292 1.48 18.38 -32.56
N ASN A 293 2.70 17.87 -32.44
CA ASN A 293 3.99 18.43 -32.85
C ASN A 293 4.35 19.80 -32.28
N THR A 294 3.39 20.61 -31.84
CA THR A 294 3.63 21.98 -31.38
C THR A 294 2.74 22.40 -30.22
N CYS A 295 3.31 23.25 -29.37
CA CYS A 295 2.62 24.06 -28.39
C CYS A 295 2.89 25.54 -28.70
N ASP A 296 1.83 26.33 -28.92
CA ASP A 296 1.93 27.75 -29.26
C ASP A 296 2.92 28.05 -30.41
N GLY A 297 2.91 27.17 -31.42
CA GLY A 297 3.78 27.27 -32.61
C GLY A 297 5.23 26.85 -32.41
N LYS A 298 5.62 26.40 -31.21
CA LYS A 298 6.95 25.83 -30.93
C LYS A 298 6.92 24.32 -31.02
N PRO A 299 7.96 23.65 -31.55
CA PRO A 299 8.06 22.19 -31.51
C PRO A 299 7.87 21.66 -30.09
N ALA A 300 7.03 20.64 -29.94
CA ALA A 300 6.68 20.02 -28.68
C ALA A 300 6.62 18.49 -28.82
N HIS A 301 6.86 17.78 -27.72
CA HIS A 301 6.84 16.33 -27.67
C HIS A 301 6.26 15.83 -26.35
N THR A 302 5.78 14.59 -26.36
CA THR A 302 5.23 13.94 -25.16
C THR A 302 6.37 13.32 -24.36
N THR A 303 6.39 13.64 -23.06
CA THR A 303 7.27 13.05 -22.07
C THR A 303 6.43 12.41 -20.98
N MET A 304 6.97 11.38 -20.35
CA MET A 304 6.31 10.70 -19.24
C MET A 304 7.32 10.40 -18.14
N THR A 305 6.91 10.59 -16.90
CA THR A 305 7.62 10.10 -15.72
C THR A 305 6.71 9.19 -14.93
N VAL A 306 7.28 8.14 -14.35
CA VAL A 306 6.61 7.25 -13.41
C VAL A 306 7.40 7.32 -12.12
N ASN A 307 6.74 7.72 -11.02
CA ASN A 307 7.37 7.89 -9.71
C ASN A 307 8.61 8.81 -9.79
N GLY A 308 8.50 9.89 -10.59
CA GLY A 308 9.56 10.87 -10.82
C GLY A 308 10.69 10.42 -11.76
N VAL A 309 10.69 9.16 -12.23
CA VAL A 309 11.71 8.62 -13.13
C VAL A 309 11.23 8.74 -14.59
N PRO A 310 12.06 9.27 -15.53
CA PRO A 310 11.73 9.29 -16.95
C PRO A 310 11.37 7.90 -17.49
N ASN A 311 10.27 7.81 -18.24
CA ASN A 311 9.80 6.56 -18.84
C ASN A 311 9.43 6.79 -20.31
N ASN A 312 10.06 6.02 -21.20
CA ASN A 312 9.89 6.16 -22.66
C ASN A 312 8.88 5.17 -23.26
N GLN A 313 8.20 4.36 -22.45
CA GLN A 313 7.22 3.37 -22.94
C GLN A 313 5.90 4.02 -23.36
N LEU A 314 5.58 5.22 -22.84
CA LEU A 314 4.36 5.98 -23.16
C LEU A 314 3.11 5.08 -23.12
N SER A 315 2.38 4.94 -24.24
CA SER A 315 1.15 4.13 -24.37
C SER A 315 1.35 2.63 -24.11
N ASP A 316 2.60 2.15 -24.17
CA ASP A 316 2.95 0.76 -23.90
C ASP A 316 3.23 0.50 -22.42
N TYR A 317 3.27 1.54 -21.58
CA TYR A 317 3.53 1.40 -20.14
C TYR A 317 2.40 0.65 -19.45
N VAL A 318 2.76 -0.44 -18.76
CA VAL A 318 1.87 -1.23 -17.92
C VAL A 318 1.95 -0.69 -16.49
N TRP A 319 0.89 -0.01 -16.04
CA TRP A 319 0.90 0.64 -14.74
C TRP A 319 0.68 -0.35 -13.59
N LYS A 320 1.26 -0.01 -12.44
CA LYS A 320 1.21 -0.76 -11.20
C LYS A 320 0.40 0.01 -10.15
N ASP A 321 -0.02 -0.71 -9.12
CA ASP A 321 -0.69 -0.10 -7.98
C ASP A 321 0.24 0.88 -7.26
N GLY A 322 -0.28 2.04 -6.89
CA GLY A 322 0.46 3.11 -6.22
C GLY A 322 1.33 3.97 -7.14
N ASP A 323 1.41 3.69 -8.44
CA ASP A 323 2.20 4.51 -9.36
C ASP A 323 1.70 5.96 -9.40
N ARG A 324 2.64 6.89 -9.51
CA ARG A 324 2.41 8.29 -9.82
C ARG A 324 2.95 8.61 -11.20
N ILE A 325 2.04 8.67 -12.16
CA ILE A 325 2.34 8.88 -13.57
C ILE A 325 2.12 10.35 -13.89
N THR A 326 3.10 10.99 -14.49
CA THR A 326 2.99 12.37 -15.01
C THR A 326 3.30 12.35 -16.49
N ILE A 327 2.36 12.83 -17.30
CA ILE A 327 2.49 12.95 -18.75
C ILE A 327 2.47 14.43 -19.11
N GLU A 328 3.49 14.89 -19.82
CA GLU A 328 3.60 16.28 -20.26
C GLU A 328 3.84 16.36 -21.77
N PHE A 329 3.02 17.16 -22.46
CA PHE A 329 3.29 17.59 -23.84
C PHE A 329 3.77 19.04 -23.85
N ARG A 330 5.03 19.26 -24.20
CA ARG A 330 5.70 20.56 -24.11
C ARG A 330 6.81 20.78 -25.12
#